data_AF-A0A2W7BYI1-F1
#
_entry.id   AF-A0A2W7BYI1-F1
#
_cell.length_a   1.000
_cell.length_b   1.000
_cell.length_c   1.000
_cell.angle_alpha   90.00
_cell.angle_beta   90.00
_cell.angle_gamma   90.00
#
_symmetry.space_group_name_H-M   'P 1'
#
loop_
_entity.id
_entity.type
_entity.pdbx_description
1 polymer ?
#
loop_
_entity_poly.entity_id
_entity_poly.type
_entity_poly.pdbx_seq_one_letter_code
_entity_poly.pdbx_strand_id
1 'polypeptide(L)'
;MANLKLGKLPDRTPSKITITVSADLSQALKDYAALYRQTYGDSESVAELIPFMLAGFLEGDRGFAKARKESLPAASMSEKSRRQPGSG
;
A
#
# COMPACT_ATOMS: atom_id res chain seq x y z
N MET A 1 9.63 11.15 32.48
CA MET A 1 8.62 10.24 31.91
C MET A 1 9.32 9.30 30.96
N ALA A 2 9.18 7.98 31.13
CA ALA A 2 9.91 6.99 30.35
C ALA A 2 9.41 6.99 28.89
N ASN A 3 10.27 7.38 27.95
CA ASN A 3 9.99 7.27 26.53
C ASN A 3 10.09 5.80 26.11
N LEU A 4 8.98 5.23 25.62
CA LEU A 4 8.99 3.91 25.00
C LEU A 4 9.91 3.96 23.77
N LYS A 5 10.87 3.03 23.69
CA LYS A 5 11.77 2.89 22.52
C LYS A 5 11.02 2.52 21.24
N LEU A 6 9.82 1.96 21.39
CA LEU A 6 8.90 1.70 20.30
C LEU A 6 7.91 2.86 20.20
N GLY A 7 8.06 3.67 19.14
CA GLY A 7 7.05 4.66 18.77
C GLY A 7 5.71 3.99 18.44
N LYS A 8 4.63 4.78 18.40
CA LYS A 8 3.30 4.28 18.04
C LYS A 8 3.38 3.51 16.71
N LEU A 9 2.90 2.26 16.71
CA LEU A 9 2.82 1.48 15.49
C LEU A 9 1.93 2.20 14.46
N PRO A 10 2.21 2.07 13.15
CA PRO A 10 1.35 2.63 12.13
C PRO A 10 -0.08 2.10 12.31
N ASP A 11 -1.07 2.88 11.90
CA ASP A 11 -2.43 2.40 11.84
C ASP A 11 -2.49 1.20 10.87
N ARG A 12 -2.94 0.06 11.39
CA ARG A 12 -3.07 -1.20 10.64
C ARG A 12 -4.54 -1.56 10.42
N THR A 13 -5.45 -0.62 10.69
CA THR A 13 -6.88 -0.86 10.53
C THR A 13 -7.17 -1.08 9.04
N PRO A 14 -7.68 -2.26 8.64
CA PRO A 14 -8.03 -2.50 7.26
C PRO A 14 -9.15 -1.55 6.85
N SER A 15 -8.95 -0.84 5.74
CA SER A 15 -9.96 0.06 5.17
C SER A 15 -10.78 -0.69 4.12
N LYS A 16 -12.09 -0.82 4.34
CA LYS A 16 -13.00 -1.43 3.36
C LYS A 16 -13.36 -0.41 2.28
N ILE A 17 -13.11 -0.76 1.02
CA ILE A 17 -13.48 0.03 -0.15
C ILE A 17 -14.50 -0.76 -0.97
N THR A 18 -15.67 -0.18 -1.20
CA THR A 18 -16.67 -0.73 -2.13
C THR A 18 -16.50 -0.06 -3.49
N ILE A 19 -16.37 -0.85 -4.56
CA ILE A 19 -16.21 -0.35 -5.93
C ILE A 19 -17.28 -0.93 -6.85
N THR A 20 -17.67 -0.16 -7.86
CA THR A 20 -18.47 -0.64 -8.99
C THR A 20 -17.56 -0.71 -10.21
N VAL A 21 -17.58 -1.83 -10.92
CA VAL A 21 -16.78 -2.06 -12.13
C VAL A 21 -17.69 -2.31 -13.33
N SER A 22 -17.20 -2.09 -14.54
CA SER A 22 -17.93 -2.47 -15.77
C SER A 22 -18.10 -3.98 -15.86
N ALA A 23 -19.07 -4.43 -16.67
CA ALA A 23 -19.28 -5.85 -16.94
C ALA A 23 -18.02 -6.51 -17.52
N ASP A 24 -17.34 -5.83 -18.45
CA ASP A 24 -16.13 -6.33 -19.10
C ASP A 24 -14.99 -6.54 -18.10
N LEU A 25 -14.78 -5.59 -17.18
CA LEU A 25 -13.77 -5.73 -16.14
C LEU A 25 -14.13 -6.84 -15.14
N SER A 26 -15.42 -6.97 -14.80
CA SER A 26 -15.90 -8.07 -13.95
C SER A 26 -15.60 -9.44 -14.58
N GLN A 27 -15.81 -9.59 -15.89
CA GLN A 27 -15.51 -10.84 -16.59
C GLN A 27 -14.00 -11.10 -16.65
N ALA A 28 -13.20 -10.10 -17.02
CA ALA A 28 -11.74 -10.22 -17.06
C ALA A 28 -11.16 -10.63 -15.69
N LEU A 29 -11.68 -10.09 -14.58
CA LEU A 29 -11.26 -10.47 -13.23
C LEU A 29 -11.60 -11.94 -12.90
N LYS A 30 -12.77 -12.43 -13.32
CA LYS A 30 -13.14 -13.85 -13.15
C LYS A 30 -12.23 -14.77 -13.94
N ASP A 31 -11.93 -14.41 -15.18
CA ASP A 31 -11.04 -15.18 -16.06
C ASP A 31 -9.62 -15.22 -15.46
N TYR A 32 -9.14 -14.10 -14.91
CA TYR A 32 -7.87 -14.05 -14.19
C TYR A 32 -7.86 -14.98 -12.97
N ALA A 33 -8.91 -14.98 -12.14
CA ALA A 33 -9.00 -15.88 -10.98
C ALA A 33 -9.00 -17.36 -11.41
N ALA A 34 -9.68 -17.69 -12.51
CA ALA A 34 -9.65 -19.03 -13.08
C ALA A 34 -8.24 -19.42 -13.56
N LEU A 35 -7.50 -18.51 -14.18
CA LEU A 35 -6.12 -18.75 -14.60
C LEU A 35 -5.16 -18.87 -13.41
N TYR A 36 -5.33 -18.05 -12.38
CA TYR A 36 -4.56 -18.12 -11.15
C TYR A 36 -4.69 -19.52 -10.52
N ARG A 37 -5.92 -20.01 -10.38
CA ARG A 37 -6.18 -21.37 -9.88
C ARG A 37 -5.54 -22.45 -10.76
N GLN A 38 -5.61 -22.33 -12.08
CA GLN A 38 -4.97 -23.29 -12.98
C GLN A 38 -3.44 -23.28 -12.83
N THR A 39 -2.85 -22.11 -12.56
CA THR A 39 -1.40 -21.93 -12.49
C THR A 39 -0.83 -22.42 -11.15
N TYR A 40 -1.51 -22.13 -10.04
CA TYR A 40 -0.99 -22.37 -8.69
C TYR A 40 -1.74 -23.46 -7.91
N GLY A 41 -2.88 -23.95 -8.41
CA GLY A 41 -3.73 -24.93 -7.74
C GLY A 41 -4.66 -24.32 -6.68
N ASP A 42 -4.38 -23.11 -6.21
CA ASP A 42 -5.14 -22.43 -5.16
C ASP A 42 -6.33 -21.64 -5.71
N SER A 43 -7.48 -21.77 -5.03
CA SER A 43 -8.73 -21.15 -5.44
C SER A 43 -8.98 -19.87 -4.65
N GLU A 44 -8.40 -18.77 -5.12
CA GLU A 44 -8.60 -17.46 -4.54
C GLU A 44 -9.76 -16.70 -5.21
N SER A 45 -10.54 -15.97 -4.41
CA SER A 45 -11.62 -15.15 -4.96
C SER A 45 -11.07 -13.89 -5.60
N VAL A 46 -11.82 -13.31 -6.54
CA VAL A 46 -11.47 -12.00 -7.13
C VAL A 46 -11.26 -10.93 -6.05
N ALA A 47 -12.06 -10.95 -4.98
CA ALA A 47 -11.94 -9.98 -3.89
C ALA A 47 -10.63 -10.11 -3.11
N GLU A 48 -10.11 -11.34 -2.97
CA GLU A 48 -8.81 -11.58 -2.30
C GLU A 48 -7.63 -11.24 -3.22
N LEU A 49 -7.79 -11.38 -4.54
CA LEU A 49 -6.75 -11.05 -5.51
C LEU A 49 -6.60 -9.54 -5.75
N ILE A 50 -7.70 -8.78 -5.71
CA ILE A 50 -7.72 -7.33 -5.99
C ILE A 50 -6.69 -6.55 -5.15
N PRO A 51 -6.58 -6.73 -3.82
CA PRO A 51 -5.56 -6.04 -3.02
C PRO A 51 -4.14 -6.23 -3.53
N PHE A 52 -3.76 -7.45 -3.92
CA PHE A 52 -2.43 -7.75 -4.46
C PHE A 52 -2.22 -7.17 -5.85
N MET A 53 -3.24 -7.22 -6.71
CA MET A 53 -3.21 -6.59 -8.03
C MET A 53 -2.99 -5.07 -7.92
N LEU A 54 -3.72 -4.41 -7.00
CA LEU A 54 -3.60 -2.98 -6.77
C LEU A 54 -2.24 -2.61 -6.18
N ALA A 55 -1.73 -3.40 -5.23
CA ALA A 55 -0.38 -3.21 -4.68
C ALA A 55 0.68 -3.30 -5.79
N GLY A 56 0.64 -4.37 -6.60
CA GLY A 56 1.58 -4.55 -7.71
C GLY A 56 1.47 -3.45 -8.77
N PHE A 57 0.25 -2.97 -9.07
CA PHE A 57 0.04 -1.84 -9.97
C PHE A 57 0.68 -0.55 -9.45
N LEU A 58 0.46 -0.21 -8.17
CA LEU A 58 1.01 1.00 -7.56
C LEU A 58 2.54 0.94 -7.40
N GLU A 59 3.08 -0.24 -7.10
CA GLU A 59 4.53 -0.46 -7.03
C GLU A 59 5.21 -0.36 -8.40
N GLY A 60 4.54 -0.83 -9.46
CA GLY A 60 5.03 -0.77 -10.83
C GLY A 60 4.94 0.62 -11.48
N ASP A 61 4.09 1.52 -10.98
CA ASP A 61 3.91 2.86 -11.53
C ASP A 61 4.99 3.84 -11.03
N ARG A 62 6.06 3.98 -11.82
CA ARG A 62 7.15 4.94 -11.55
C ARG A 62 6.69 6.40 -11.55
N GLY A 63 5.70 6.75 -12.37
CA GLY A 63 5.14 8.09 -12.44
C GLY A 63 4.43 8.43 -11.13
N PHE A 64 3.59 7.51 -10.66
CA PHE A 64 2.98 7.58 -9.34
C PHE A 64 4.02 7.65 -8.23
N ALA A 65 5.04 6.79 -8.23
CA ALA A 65 6.07 6.78 -7.18
C ALA A 65 6.82 8.12 -7.09
N LYS A 66 7.18 8.72 -8.23
CA LYS A 66 7.83 10.04 -8.29
C LYS A 66 6.89 11.13 -7.77
N ALA A 67 5.67 11.19 -8.30
CA ALA A 67 4.67 12.17 -7.87
C ALA A 67 4.40 12.04 -6.37
N ARG A 68 4.25 10.83 -5.84
CA ARG A 68 4.02 10.57 -4.42
C ARG A 68 5.13 11.14 -3.53
N LYS A 69 6.39 11.03 -3.95
CA LYS A 69 7.55 11.60 -3.24
C LYS A 69 7.59 13.13 -3.30
N GLU A 70 7.18 13.71 -4.43
CA GLU A 70 7.18 15.17 -4.65
C GLU A 70 5.96 15.86 -4.03
N SER A 71 4.83 15.17 -3.94
CA SER A 71 3.52 15.74 -3.57
C SER A 71 3.14 15.54 -2.10
N LEU A 72 3.64 14.47 -1.45
CA LEU A 72 3.38 14.25 -0.03
C LEU A 72 4.53 14.87 0.77
N PRO A 73 4.28 15.83 1.68
CA PRO A 73 5.29 16.24 2.62
C PRO A 73 5.77 14.98 3.35
N ALA A 74 7.09 14.79 3.39
CA ALA A 74 7.73 13.67 4.05
C ALA A 74 7.36 13.66 5.54
N ALA A 75 6.20 13.11 5.88
CA ALA A 75 5.82 12.85 7.25
C ALA A 75 6.89 11.90 7.81
N SER A 76 7.72 12.43 8.72
CA SER A 76 8.63 11.73 9.63
C SER A 76 10.12 11.53 9.28
N MET A 77 10.74 12.27 8.35
CA MET A 77 12.22 12.32 8.28
C MET A 77 12.77 13.74 8.36
N SER A 78 12.78 14.36 9.55
CA SER A 78 13.84 15.30 9.96
C SER A 78 13.74 15.84 11.40
N GLU A 79 13.25 15.06 12.39
CA GLU A 79 13.37 15.49 13.81
C GLU A 79 14.74 15.18 14.44
N LYS A 80 15.75 14.79 13.63
CA LYS A 80 17.11 14.45 14.12
C LYS A 80 18.24 15.34 13.57
N SER A 81 17.91 16.49 12.97
CA SER A 81 18.92 17.47 12.55
C SER A 81 18.80 18.84 13.23
N ARG A 82 18.24 18.89 14.44
CA ARG A 82 18.47 20.02 15.35
C ARG A 82 19.28 19.52 16.56
N ARG A 83 20.53 19.15 16.30
CA ARG A 83 21.54 19.05 17.35
C ARG A 83 21.67 20.43 17.99
N GLN A 84 21.55 20.46 19.32
CA GLN A 84 22.08 21.53 20.16
C GLN A 84 23.51 21.87 19.72
N PRO A 85 23.89 23.15 19.60
CA PRO A 85 25.22 23.56 20.02
C PRO A 85 25.15 23.85 21.52
N GLY A 86 26.04 23.18 22.27
CA GLY A 86 26.34 23.59 23.64
C GLY A 86 26.96 24.98 23.67
N SER A 87 26.72 25.69 24.75
CA SER A 87 27.48 26.83 25.29
C SER A 87 26.89 26.96 26.69
N GLY A 88 27.61 26.63 27.76
CA GLY A 88 28.75 27.39 28.26
C GLY A 88 28.31 27.97 29.60
#